data_AF-A0A174VDB3-F1
#
_entry.id   AF-A0A174VDB3-F1
#
_cell.length_a   1.000
_cell.length_b   1.000
_cell.length_c   1.000
_cell.angle_alpha   90.00
_cell.angle_beta   90.00
_cell.angle_gamma   90.00
#
_symmetry.space_group_name_H-M   'P 1'
#
loop_
_entity.id
_entity.type
_entity.pdbx_description
1 polymer ?
#
loop_
_entity_poly.entity_id
_entity_poly.type
_entity_poly.pdbx_seq_one_letter_code
_entity_poly.pdbx_strand_id
1 'polypeptide(L)' 'MLSNIQRNIIIRALQIRKNQGEEPADILEGYKNLTEDEKSEILVVLKE' A
#
# COMPACT_ATOMS: atom_id res chain seq x y z
N MET A 1 -8.82 -0.29 -10.99
CA MET A 1 -8.00 0.87 -11.39
C MET A 1 -8.13 1.95 -10.35
N LEU A 2 -7.22 1.88 -9.40
CA LEU A 2 -6.96 2.87 -8.38
C LEU A 2 -6.55 4.20 -9.05
N SER A 3 -7.18 5.31 -8.67
CA SER A 3 -6.70 6.61 -9.14
C SER A 3 -5.34 6.94 -8.53
N ASN A 4 -4.55 7.78 -9.22
CA ASN A 4 -3.24 8.24 -8.71
C ASN A 4 -3.35 8.88 -7.32
N ILE A 5 -4.45 9.60 -7.03
CA ILE A 5 -4.70 10.21 -5.72
C ILE A 5 -4.89 9.13 -4.65
N GLN A 6 -5.74 8.14 -4.90
CA GLN A 6 -5.99 7.04 -3.96
C GLN A 6 -4.71 6.23 -3.71
N ARG A 7 -3.94 5.95 -4.76
CA ARG A 7 -2.64 5.28 -4.66
C ARG A 7 -1.68 6.02 -3.75
N ASN A 8 -1.51 7.33 -3.97
CA ASN A 8 -0.62 8.16 -3.16
C ASN A 8 -1.06 8.25 -1.69
N ILE A 9 -2.37 8.29 -1.42
CA ILE A 9 -2.91 8.27 -0.05
C ILE A 9 -2.55 6.94 0.64
N ILE A 10 -2.75 5.81 -0.05
CA ILE A 10 -2.45 4.49 0.51
C ILE A 10 -0.95 4.34 0.75
N ILE A 11 -0.10 4.74 -0.19
CA ILE A 11 1.37 4.71 -0.03
C ILE A 11 1.80 5.52 1.20
N ARG A 12 1.32 6.76 1.36
CA ARG A 12 1.64 7.58 2.54
C ARG A 12 1.19 6.91 3.84
N ALA A 13 -0.02 6.35 3.85
CA ALA A 13 -0.57 5.68 5.03
C ALA A 13 0.25 4.44 5.42
N LEU A 14 0.75 3.69 4.43
CA LEU A 14 1.60 2.52 4.66
C LEU A 14 3.02 2.90 5.09
N GLN A 15 3.59 3.99 4.56
CA GLN A 15 4.89 4.51 5.02
C GLN A 15 4.87 4.87 6.50
N ILE A 16 3.80 5.53 6.97
CA ILE A 16 3.63 5.88 8.38
C ILE A 16 3.60 4.63 9.26
N ARG A 17 2.82 3.61 8.87
CA ARG A 17 2.72 2.34 9.59
C ARG A 17 4.02 1.54 9.59
N LYS A 18 4.74 1.52 8.46
CA LYS A 18 6.09 0.95 8.35
C LYS A 18 7.05 1.57 9.36
N ASN A 19 7.01 2.90 9.49
CA ASN A 19 7.84 3.63 10.46
C ASN A 19 7.43 3.36 11.92
N GLN A 20 6.21 2.87 12.16
CA GLN A 20 5.72 2.42 13.47
C GLN A 20 6.03 0.95 13.75
N GLY A 21 6.65 0.24 12.80
CA GLY A 21 7.05 -1.17 12.92
C GLY A 21 6.01 -2.17 12.41
N GLU A 22 4.94 -1.72 11.77
CA GLU A 22 3.97 -2.61 11.11
C GLU A 22 4.46 -3.00 9.71
N GLU A 23 4.13 -4.21 9.25
CA GLU A 23 4.49 -4.69 7.92
C GLU A 23 3.43 -4.27 6.87
N PRO A 24 3.77 -3.45 5.86
CA PRO A 24 2.82 -2.98 4.86
C PRO A 24 2.13 -4.08 4.05
N ALA A 25 2.79 -5.22 3.87
CA ALA A 25 2.21 -6.38 3.17
C ALA A 25 0.99 -6.93 3.91
N ASP A 26 1.12 -7.16 5.22
CA ASP A 26 0.04 -7.67 6.08
C ASP A 26 -1.15 -6.70 6.09
N ILE A 27 -0.88 -5.39 6.10
CA ILE A 27 -1.92 -4.35 6.06
C ILE A 27 -2.66 -4.37 4.71
N LEU A 28 -1.95 -4.56 3.60
CA LEU A 28 -2.53 -4.60 2.25
C LEU A 28 -3.42 -5.83 2.02
N GLU A 29 -3.20 -6.94 2.72
CA GLU A 29 -4.12 -8.09 2.70
C GLU A 29 -5.54 -7.71 3.13
N GLY A 30 -5.68 -6.73 4.04
CA GLY A 30 -6.97 -6.21 4.50
C GLY A 30 -7.76 -5.42 3.45
N TYR A 31 -7.12 -4.97 2.37
CA TYR A 31 -7.76 -4.17 1.32
C TYR A 31 -8.47 -5.07 0.30
N LYS A 32 -9.73 -5.41 0.59
CA LYS A 32 -10.58 -6.25 -0.29
C LYS A 32 -10.92 -5.64 -1.64
N ASN A 33 -10.78 -4.31 -1.78
CA ASN A 33 -11.12 -3.57 -3.00
C ASN A 33 -9.89 -3.28 -3.88
N LEU A 34 -8.70 -3.76 -3.51
CA LEU A 34 -7.50 -3.70 -4.34
C LEU A 34 -7.29 -5.03 -5.02
N THR A 35 -6.97 -4.98 -6.31
CA THR A 35 -6.47 -6.14 -7.05
C THR A 35 -5.06 -6.50 -6.59
N GLU A 36 -4.64 -7.74 -6.84
CA GLU A 36 -3.28 -8.20 -6.49
C GLU A 36 -2.20 -7.41 -7.24
N ASP A 37 -2.48 -6.97 -8.46
CA ASP A 37 -1.59 -6.10 -9.23
C ASP A 37 -1.43 -4.73 -8.56
N GLU A 38 -2.55 -4.11 -8.15
CA GLU A 38 -2.52 -2.81 -7.45
C GLU A 38 -1.78 -2.91 -6.11
N LYS A 39 -1.96 -4.01 -5.35
CA LYS A 39 -1.21 -4.27 -4.11
C LYS A 39 0.30 -4.40 -4.40
N SER A 40 0.65 -5.16 -5.43
CA SER A 40 2.04 -5.38 -5.84
C SER A 40 2.72 -4.07 -6.25
N GLU A 41 2.05 -3.24 -7.05
CA GLU A 41 2.55 -1.91 -7.45
C GLU A 41 2.76 -0.96 -6.27
N ILE A 42 1.93 -1.05 -5.23
CA ILE A 42 2.10 -0.25 -4.01
C ILE A 42 3.30 -0.76 -3.20
N LEU A 43 3.45 -2.09 -3.07
CA LEU A 43 4.57 -2.70 -2.35
C LEU A 43 5.93 -2.41 -3.00
N VAL A 44 6.00 -2.38 -4.34
CA VAL A 44 7.24 -2.02 -5.06
C VAL A 44 7.68 -0.61 -4.69
N VAL A 45 6.76 0.36 -4.67
CA VAL A 45 7.07 1.77 -4.33
C VAL A 45 7.51 1.93 -2.86
N LEU A 46 7.09 1.04 -1.95
CA LEU A 46 7.48 1.10 -0.54
C LEU A 46 8.86 0.47 -0.24
N LYS A 47 9.44 -0.24 -1.22
CA LYS A 47 10.75 -0.89 -1.13
C LYS A 47 11.89 -0.03 -1.68
N GLU A 48 11.56 0.92 -2.57
CA GLU A 48 12.47 2.00 -3.00
C GLU A 48 12.64 3.07 -1.92
#